data_AF-A0A836F730-F1
#
_entry.id   AF-A0A836F730-F1
#
_cell.length_a   1.000
_cell.length_b   1.000
_cell.length_c   1.000
_cell.angle_alpha   90.00
_cell.angle_beta   90.00
_cell.angle_gamma   90.00
#
_symmetry.space_group_name_H-M   'P 1'
#
loop_
_entity.id
_entity.type
_entity.pdbx_description
1 polymer ?
#
loop_
_entity_poly.entity_id
_entity_poly.type
_entity_poly.pdbx_seq_one_letter_code
_entity_poly.pdbx_strand_id
1 'polypeptide(L)'
;MSKFVPNKVYLREILLHYFIQKKSAAEAHRILVQTYGDDALSDTTCRDWFRRFKNNDFQLEDKERSGAPKKFQDKELEQLLDEKYYKLMSQLVENRGVSPAMHPEKRPLYAQRHDKVILLHDNARPHVAKPVKTYIAPSDCHLFRSMAHGLADRRFHSYEEAQKWIDSWIASKDMSFFRRGIHVLPERWSKVVESDGKYFH
;
A
#
# COMPACT_ATOMS: atom_id res chain seq x y z
N MET A 1 1.23 21.99 26.98
CA MET A 1 1.83 20.66 26.75
C MET A 1 0.79 19.81 26.02
N SER A 2 1.12 19.25 24.85
CA SER A 2 0.19 18.37 24.12
C SER A 2 -0.09 17.11 24.94
N LYS A 3 -1.37 16.78 25.17
CA LYS A 3 -1.76 15.55 25.87
C LYS A 3 -1.59 14.39 24.88
N PHE A 4 -0.65 13.48 25.15
CA PHE A 4 -0.52 12.26 24.36
C PHE A 4 -1.78 11.40 24.52
N VAL A 5 -2.44 11.08 23.40
CA VAL A 5 -3.63 10.22 23.38
C VAL A 5 -3.23 8.88 22.75
N PRO A 6 -3.23 7.78 23.52
CA PRO A 6 -2.84 6.47 23.02
C PRO A 6 -3.86 5.94 22.01
N ASN A 7 -3.38 5.42 20.87
CA ASN A 7 -4.25 4.74 19.92
C ASN A 7 -4.50 3.27 20.34
N LYS A 8 -5.52 2.63 19.77
CA LYS A 8 -5.93 1.27 20.16
C LYS A 8 -4.87 0.20 19.89
N VAL A 9 -4.07 0.34 18.82
CA VAL A 9 -3.00 -0.62 18.49
C VAL A 9 -1.88 -0.53 19.53
N TYR A 10 -1.47 0.69 19.86
CA TYR A 10 -0.49 0.98 20.91
C TYR A 10 -0.90 0.38 22.27
N LEU A 11 -2.17 0.52 22.66
CA LEU A 11 -2.66 -0.10 23.90
C LEU A 11 -2.62 -1.64 23.84
N ARG A 12 -2.81 -2.26 22.67
CA ARG A 12 -2.70 -3.72 22.49
C ARG A 12 -1.26 -4.20 22.52
N GLU A 13 -0.31 -3.42 22.02
CA GLU A 13 1.14 -3.69 22.16
C GLU A 13 1.55 -3.72 23.63
N ILE A 14 1.04 -2.77 24.43
CA ILE A 14 1.25 -2.76 25.89
C ILE A 14 0.65 -4.00 26.54
N LEU A 15 -0.57 -4.41 26.14
CA LEU A 15 -1.17 -5.65 26.65
C LEU A 15 -0.32 -6.88 26.31
N LEU A 16 0.23 -6.96 25.10
CA LEU A 16 1.13 -8.04 24.70
C LEU A 16 2.40 -8.06 25.56
N HIS A 17 2.98 -6.88 25.82
CA HIS A 17 4.13 -6.76 26.70
C HIS A 17 3.83 -7.27 28.12
N TYR A 18 2.69 -6.87 28.71
CA TYR A 18 2.27 -7.38 30.03
C TYR A 18 1.98 -8.88 30.03
N PHE A 19 1.47 -9.43 28.93
CA PHE A 19 1.29 -10.87 28.77
C PHE A 19 2.64 -11.61 28.76
N ILE A 20 3.64 -11.09 28.05
CA ILE A 20 5.01 -11.64 28.03
C ILE A 20 5.63 -11.59 29.44
N GLN A 21 5.37 -10.52 30.20
CA GLN A 21 5.76 -10.38 31.60
C GLN A 21 4.96 -11.28 32.58
N LYS A 22 4.08 -12.17 32.10
CA LYS A 22 3.26 -13.08 32.90
C LYS A 22 2.30 -12.38 33.88
N LYS A 23 1.93 -11.12 33.61
CA LYS A 23 0.85 -10.45 34.36
C LYS A 23 -0.50 -11.06 33.99
N SER A 24 -1.50 -10.87 34.84
CA SER A 24 -2.89 -11.17 34.53
C SER A 24 -3.57 -10.02 33.77
N ALA A 25 -4.67 -10.32 33.07
CA ALA A 25 -5.46 -9.31 32.37
C ALA A 25 -5.98 -8.20 33.32
N ALA A 26 -6.32 -8.57 34.55
CA ALA A 26 -6.80 -7.63 35.56
C ALA A 26 -5.69 -6.68 36.04
N GLU A 27 -4.47 -7.18 36.23
CA GLU A 27 -3.32 -6.32 36.55
C GLU A 27 -2.96 -5.39 35.40
N ALA A 28 -2.95 -5.91 34.17
CA ALA A 28 -2.73 -5.12 32.97
C ALA A 28 -3.76 -3.99 32.83
N HIS A 29 -5.05 -4.29 33.05
CA HIS A 29 -6.11 -3.28 33.02
C HIS A 29 -5.93 -2.21 34.11
N ARG A 30 -5.61 -2.60 35.35
CA ARG A 30 -5.34 -1.65 36.44
C ARG A 30 -4.19 -0.70 36.08
N ILE A 31 -3.09 -1.22 35.53
CA ILE A 31 -1.93 -0.40 35.13
C ILE A 31 -2.31 0.54 33.97
N LEU A 32 -3.09 0.06 32.99
CA LEU A 32 -3.56 0.90 31.88
C LEU A 32 -4.45 2.05 32.36
N VAL A 33 -5.42 1.78 33.25
CA VAL A 33 -6.29 2.82 33.80
C VAL A 33 -5.49 3.83 34.63
N GLN A 34 -4.52 3.36 35.42
CA GLN A 34 -3.64 4.25 36.19
C GLN A 34 -2.78 5.15 35.28
N THR A 35 -2.39 4.67 34.11
CA THR A 35 -1.49 5.39 33.18
C THR A 35 -2.24 6.30 32.22
N TYR A 36 -3.38 5.84 31.68
CA TYR A 36 -4.10 6.49 30.58
C TYR A 36 -5.50 6.97 30.95
N GLY A 37 -6.01 6.67 32.15
CA GLY A 37 -7.32 7.11 32.61
C GLY A 37 -8.44 6.69 31.66
N ASP A 38 -9.23 7.67 31.20
CA ASP A 38 -10.35 7.46 30.29
C ASP A 38 -9.95 6.95 28.90
N ASP A 39 -8.68 7.15 28.50
CA ASP A 39 -8.14 6.70 27.22
C ASP A 39 -7.70 5.21 27.26
N ALA A 40 -7.87 4.53 28.40
CA ALA A 40 -7.51 3.12 28.58
C ALA A 40 -8.50 2.14 27.91
N LEU A 41 -8.01 0.94 27.58
CA LEU A 41 -8.88 -0.14 27.14
C LEU A 41 -9.78 -0.64 28.28
N SER A 42 -11.03 -0.99 27.94
CA SER A 42 -11.96 -1.60 28.89
C SER A 42 -11.44 -2.95 29.41
N ASP A 43 -11.85 -3.32 30.62
CA ASP A 43 -11.49 -4.61 31.24
C ASP A 43 -11.85 -5.80 30.34
N THR A 44 -13.03 -5.77 29.73
CA THR A 44 -13.49 -6.80 28.78
C THR A 44 -12.54 -6.95 27.60
N THR A 45 -12.12 -5.82 27.02
CA THR A 45 -11.16 -5.81 25.90
C THR A 45 -9.82 -6.40 26.34
N CYS A 46 -9.33 -6.03 27.53
CA CYS A 46 -8.09 -6.58 28.08
C CYS A 46 -8.18 -8.11 28.23
N ARG A 47 -9.28 -8.63 28.78
CA ARG A 47 -9.50 -10.08 28.93
C ARG A 47 -9.57 -10.81 27.60
N ASP A 48 -10.26 -10.23 26.61
CA ASP A 48 -10.39 -10.84 25.28
C ASP A 48 -9.04 -10.92 24.55
N TRP A 49 -8.23 -9.87 24.63
CA TRP A 49 -6.86 -9.88 24.09
C TRP A 49 -5.97 -10.91 24.79
N PHE A 50 -6.04 -11.01 26.11
CA PHE A 50 -5.33 -12.05 26.85
C PHE A 50 -5.78 -13.46 26.47
N ARG A 51 -7.06 -13.66 26.14
CA ARG A 51 -7.55 -14.93 25.59
C ARG A 51 -6.94 -15.23 24.22
N ARG A 52 -6.83 -14.23 23.34
CA ARG A 52 -6.18 -14.36 22.03
C ARG A 52 -4.70 -14.72 22.15
N PHE A 53 -3.96 -14.04 23.03
CA PHE A 53 -2.54 -14.32 23.26
C PHE A 53 -2.29 -15.74 23.79
N LYS A 54 -3.18 -16.25 24.66
CA LYS A 54 -3.14 -17.66 25.11
C LYS A 54 -3.34 -18.66 23.97
N ASN A 55 -4.08 -18.26 22.93
CA ASN A 55 -4.30 -19.06 21.72
C ASN A 55 -3.22 -18.81 20.64
N ASN A 56 -2.09 -18.19 21.00
CA ASN A 56 -1.00 -17.82 20.10
C ASN A 56 -1.41 -16.86 18.95
N ASP A 57 -2.50 -16.09 19.12
CA ASP A 57 -2.90 -15.04 18.19
C ASP A 57 -2.34 -13.69 18.65
N PHE A 58 -1.20 -13.31 18.07
CA PHE A 58 -0.48 -12.07 18.37
C PHE A 58 -0.72 -10.95 17.34
N GLN A 59 -1.71 -11.10 16.45
CA GLN A 59 -2.07 -10.06 15.48
C GLN A 59 -2.82 -8.93 16.19
N LEU A 60 -2.20 -7.75 16.27
CA LEU A 60 -2.67 -6.61 17.06
C LEU A 60 -3.63 -5.69 16.30
N GLU A 61 -3.68 -5.81 14.97
CA GLU A 61 -4.62 -5.11 14.11
C GLU A 61 -6.02 -5.73 14.17
N ASP A 62 -7.03 -4.90 13.85
CA ASP A 62 -8.38 -5.40 13.65
C ASP A 62 -8.43 -6.26 12.38
N LYS A 63 -8.94 -7.48 12.50
CA LYS A 63 -9.28 -8.30 11.32
C LYS A 63 -10.42 -7.62 10.58
N GLU A 64 -10.42 -7.71 9.26
CA GLU A 64 -11.52 -7.21 8.45
C GLU A 64 -12.85 -7.79 8.95
N ARG A 65 -13.82 -6.91 9.18
CA ARG A 65 -15.13 -7.31 9.71
C ARG A 65 -15.89 -8.04 8.61
N SER A 66 -16.19 -9.31 8.82
CA SER A 66 -17.17 -10.06 8.04
C SER A 66 -18.55 -9.40 8.19
N GLY A 67 -18.97 -8.63 7.18
CA GLY A 67 -20.27 -7.95 7.17
C GLY A 67 -20.33 -6.65 6.37
N ALA A 68 -19.20 -6.07 5.95
CA ALA A 68 -19.23 -4.98 4.97
C ALA A 68 -19.65 -5.54 3.60
N PRO A 69 -20.57 -4.88 2.84
CA PRO A 69 -20.80 -5.25 1.47
C PRO A 69 -19.46 -5.15 0.74
N LYS A 70 -19.04 -6.23 0.07
CA LYS A 70 -17.85 -6.22 -0.79
C LYS A 70 -18.09 -5.13 -1.84
N LYS A 71 -17.54 -3.93 -1.62
CA LYS A 71 -17.20 -3.05 -2.73
C LYS A 71 -16.25 -3.89 -3.58
N PHE A 72 -16.65 -4.09 -4.83
CA PHE A 72 -16.02 -4.83 -5.92
C PHE A 72 -14.72 -5.55 -5.56
N GLN A 73 -14.68 -6.86 -5.82
CA GLN A 73 -13.50 -7.68 -5.55
C GLN A 73 -12.28 -7.06 -6.24
N ASP A 74 -11.42 -6.41 -5.45
CA ASP A 74 -10.16 -5.82 -5.92
C ASP A 74 -9.35 -6.83 -6.73
N LYS A 75 -9.51 -8.13 -6.44
CA LYS A 75 -8.89 -9.23 -7.17
C LYS A 75 -9.36 -9.37 -8.63
N GLU A 76 -10.63 -9.09 -8.93
CA GLU A 76 -11.14 -9.07 -10.32
C GLU A 76 -10.64 -7.83 -11.07
N LEU A 77 -10.57 -6.68 -10.39
CA LEU A 77 -10.00 -5.46 -10.95
C LEU A 77 -8.48 -5.61 -11.19
N GLU A 78 -7.75 -6.19 -10.25
CA GLU A 78 -6.33 -6.53 -10.37
C GLU A 78 -6.11 -7.50 -11.52
N GLN A 79 -6.90 -8.57 -11.63
CA GLN A 79 -6.82 -9.50 -12.75
C GLN A 79 -7.11 -8.82 -14.10
N LEU A 80 -8.11 -7.94 -14.16
CA LEU A 80 -8.44 -7.18 -15.37
C LEU A 80 -7.35 -6.17 -15.74
N LEU A 81 -6.74 -5.50 -14.76
CA LEU A 81 -5.66 -4.56 -14.97
C LEU A 81 -4.39 -5.28 -15.42
N ASP A 82 -4.05 -6.40 -14.78
CA ASP A 82 -2.95 -7.27 -15.20
C ASP A 82 -3.19 -7.79 -16.61
N GLU A 83 -4.36 -8.34 -16.91
CA GLU A 83 -4.68 -8.87 -18.24
C GLU A 83 -4.61 -7.77 -19.32
N LYS A 84 -5.17 -6.58 -19.05
CA LYS A 84 -5.09 -5.43 -19.96
C LYS A 84 -3.64 -4.95 -20.13
N TYR A 85 -2.86 -4.91 -19.06
CA TYR A 85 -1.45 -4.54 -19.09
C TYR A 85 -0.63 -5.55 -19.90
N TYR A 86 -0.83 -6.86 -19.69
CA TYR A 86 -0.19 -7.92 -20.48
C TYR A 86 -0.53 -7.80 -21.97
N LYS A 87 -1.80 -7.53 -22.30
CA LYS A 87 -2.25 -7.36 -23.69
C LYS A 87 -1.62 -6.13 -24.36
N LEU A 88 -1.51 -5.01 -23.63
CA LEU A 88 -0.84 -3.80 -24.09
C LEU A 88 0.67 -4.06 -24.32
N MET A 89 1.31 -4.78 -23.40
CA MET A 89 2.72 -5.16 -23.52
C MET A 89 2.97 -6.12 -24.69
N SER A 90 2.07 -7.08 -24.93
CA SER A 90 2.14 -7.98 -26.10
C SER A 90 2.02 -7.23 -27.43
N GLN A 91 1.09 -6.28 -27.55
CA GLN A 91 0.95 -5.45 -28.75
C GLN A 91 2.19 -4.57 -29.01
N LEU A 92 2.83 -4.07 -27.95
CA LEU A 92 4.08 -3.29 -28.05
C LEU A 92 5.28 -4.16 -28.49
N VAL A 93 5.26 -5.46 -28.18
CA VAL A 93 6.29 -6.44 -28.57
C VAL A 93 6.10 -6.92 -30.01
N GLU A 94 4.85 -7.18 -30.44
CA GLU A 94 4.53 -7.53 -31.83
C GLU A 94 4.91 -6.41 -32.81
N ASN A 95 4.66 -5.15 -32.45
CA ASN A 95 5.07 -3.97 -33.23
C ASN A 95 6.60 -3.80 -33.35
N ARG A 96 7.40 -4.61 -32.64
CA ARG A 96 8.88 -4.67 -32.73
C ARG A 96 9.42 -5.94 -33.40
N GLY A 97 8.57 -6.74 -34.05
CA GLY A 97 9.01 -7.89 -34.84
C GLY A 97 9.58 -9.06 -34.01
N VAL A 98 9.09 -9.26 -32.79
CA VAL A 98 9.46 -10.44 -31.98
C VAL A 98 8.22 -11.30 -31.74
N SER A 99 8.20 -12.50 -32.32
CA SER A 99 7.07 -13.43 -32.26
C SER A 99 6.79 -13.93 -30.83
N PRO A 100 5.51 -14.01 -30.40
CA PRO A 100 5.15 -14.52 -29.08
C PRO A 100 4.73 -15.99 -29.15
N ALA A 101 5.36 -16.84 -28.36
CA ALA A 101 4.75 -18.08 -27.92
C ALA A 101 5.32 -18.44 -26.55
N MET A 102 4.48 -18.44 -25.49
CA MET A 102 4.72 -19.23 -24.27
C MET A 102 3.43 -19.36 -23.44
N HIS A 103 2.94 -20.60 -23.35
CA HIS A 103 2.13 -21.17 -22.26
C HIS A 103 2.97 -21.24 -20.95
N PRO A 104 2.36 -21.44 -19.76
CA PRO A 104 2.90 -21.01 -18.47
C PRO A 104 3.97 -21.90 -17.80
N GLU A 105 4.65 -22.82 -18.51
CA GLU A 105 5.61 -23.75 -17.86
C GLU A 105 7.08 -23.34 -17.87
N LYS A 106 7.50 -22.27 -18.57
CA LYS A 106 8.95 -21.96 -18.71
C LYS A 106 9.43 -20.88 -17.74
N ARG A 107 9.37 -21.20 -16.45
CA ARG A 107 9.96 -20.44 -15.34
C ARG A 107 11.51 -20.59 -15.15
N PRO A 108 12.33 -21.01 -16.13
CA PRO A 108 13.79 -20.79 -16.02
C PRO A 108 14.41 -19.85 -17.08
N LEU A 109 13.69 -19.47 -18.14
CA LEU A 109 14.29 -18.72 -19.27
C LEU A 109 14.17 -17.18 -19.18
N TYR A 110 13.56 -16.63 -18.12
CA TYR A 110 13.56 -15.19 -17.85
C TYR A 110 14.92 -14.67 -17.33
N ALA A 111 15.84 -15.54 -16.93
CA ALA A 111 17.12 -15.07 -16.36
C ALA A 111 18.07 -14.43 -17.40
N GLN A 112 17.87 -14.65 -18.70
CA GLN A 112 18.87 -14.30 -19.73
C GLN A 112 18.71 -12.93 -20.40
N ARG A 113 17.69 -12.11 -20.04
CA ARG A 113 17.48 -10.77 -20.64
C ARG A 113 17.33 -9.62 -19.63
N HIS A 114 17.47 -9.89 -18.33
CA HIS A 114 17.08 -8.94 -17.26
C HIS A 114 18.17 -7.99 -16.77
N ASP A 115 19.37 -7.98 -17.34
CA ASP A 115 20.46 -7.09 -16.88
C ASP A 115 20.16 -5.57 -17.03
N LYS A 116 19.01 -5.16 -17.58
CA LYS A 116 18.71 -3.74 -17.89
C LYS A 116 17.34 -3.21 -17.46
N VAL A 117 16.45 -4.00 -16.89
CA VAL A 117 15.11 -3.53 -16.46
C VAL A 117 15.11 -3.25 -14.97
N ILE A 118 14.91 -1.98 -14.59
CA ILE A 118 14.86 -1.54 -13.19
C ILE A 118 13.39 -1.36 -12.79
N LEU A 119 12.94 -2.12 -11.79
CA LEU A 119 11.61 -1.99 -11.20
C LEU A 119 11.68 -1.06 -9.98
N LEU A 120 10.79 -0.07 -9.95
CA LEU A 120 10.63 0.84 -8.81
C LEU A 120 9.20 0.72 -8.28
N HIS A 121 9.06 0.31 -7.03
CA HIS A 121 7.79 0.24 -6.30
C HIS A 121 8.02 0.66 -4.84
N ASP A 122 6.94 0.87 -4.09
CA ASP A 122 6.98 1.16 -2.65
C ASP A 122 7.20 -0.13 -1.83
N ASN A 123 7.22 -0.03 -0.50
CA ASN A 123 7.50 -1.19 0.36
C ASN A 123 6.29 -1.60 1.20
N ALA A 124 5.09 -1.31 0.71
CA ALA A 124 3.88 -1.88 1.28
C ALA A 124 3.97 -3.41 1.19
N ARG A 125 3.70 -4.13 2.28
CA ARG A 125 3.64 -5.61 2.24
C ARG A 125 2.58 -6.01 1.20
N PRO A 126 2.88 -6.89 0.23
CA PRO A 126 3.93 -7.93 0.22
C PRO A 126 5.31 -7.54 -0.35
N HIS A 127 5.55 -6.28 -0.71
CA HIS A 127 6.77 -5.83 -1.38
C HIS A 127 7.91 -5.55 -0.36
N VAL A 128 8.78 -6.54 -0.15
CA VAL A 128 9.91 -6.44 0.79
C VAL A 128 11.12 -5.78 0.11
N ALA A 129 11.14 -4.45 0.01
CA ALA A 129 12.29 -3.66 -0.44
C ALA A 129 12.62 -2.50 0.53
N LYS A 130 13.63 -1.67 0.21
CA LYS A 130 14.11 -0.56 1.07
C LYS A 130 13.09 0.59 1.13
N PRO A 131 12.79 1.17 2.31
CA PRO A 131 11.86 2.29 2.48
C PRO A 131 12.02 3.42 1.44
N VAL A 132 11.09 3.52 0.49
CA VAL A 132 10.99 4.59 -0.50
C VAL A 132 10.07 5.64 0.09
N LYS A 133 10.52 6.91 0.13
CA LYS A 133 9.66 8.02 0.50
C LYS A 133 8.66 8.27 -0.64
N THR A 134 7.40 8.52 -0.33
CA THR A 134 6.29 8.78 -1.28
C THR A 134 6.63 9.82 -2.36
N TYR A 135 7.46 10.83 -2.05
CA TYR A 135 7.89 11.86 -3.00
C TYR A 135 8.93 11.42 -4.04
N ILE A 136 9.45 10.20 -3.89
CA ILE A 136 10.45 9.57 -4.77
C ILE A 136 9.78 8.61 -5.77
N ALA A 137 8.48 8.31 -5.61
CA ALA A 137 7.74 7.46 -6.54
C ALA A 137 7.17 8.32 -7.70
N PRO A 138 7.57 8.08 -8.97
CA PRO A 138 7.01 8.79 -10.13
C PRO A 138 5.50 8.68 -10.24
N SER A 139 4.94 7.55 -9.79
CA SER A 139 3.50 7.30 -9.73
C SER A 139 2.80 8.36 -8.88
N ASP A 140 3.24 8.53 -7.63
CA ASP A 140 2.56 9.38 -6.65
C ASP A 140 2.69 10.86 -6.99
N CYS A 141 3.86 11.24 -7.49
CA CYS A 141 4.20 12.64 -7.62
C CYS A 141 3.90 13.26 -8.99
N HIS A 142 3.64 12.44 -10.01
CA HIS A 142 3.38 12.88 -11.38
C HIS A 142 2.09 12.30 -11.92
N LEU A 143 1.96 10.96 -11.93
CA LEU A 143 0.80 10.27 -12.51
C LEU A 143 -0.46 10.50 -11.67
N PHE A 144 -0.45 10.08 -10.41
CA PHE A 144 -1.60 10.21 -9.50
C PHE A 144 -1.89 11.65 -9.12
N ARG A 145 -0.87 12.50 -9.02
CA ARG A 145 -1.07 13.95 -8.83
C ARG A 145 -1.85 14.57 -9.99
N SER A 146 -1.47 14.26 -11.23
CA SER A 146 -2.19 14.72 -12.43
C SER A 146 -3.60 14.13 -12.51
N MET A 147 -3.76 12.86 -12.13
CA MET A 147 -5.06 12.19 -12.12
C MET A 147 -6.01 12.78 -11.07
N ALA A 148 -5.51 13.11 -9.88
CA ALA A 148 -6.28 13.73 -8.81
C ALA A 148 -6.91 15.06 -9.25
N HIS A 149 -6.19 15.89 -10.02
CA HIS A 149 -6.75 17.09 -10.63
C HIS A 149 -7.90 16.78 -11.61
N GLY A 150 -7.78 15.71 -12.40
CA GLY A 150 -8.85 15.27 -13.30
C GLY A 150 -10.07 14.66 -12.58
N LEU A 151 -9.87 14.18 -11.36
CA LEU A 151 -10.89 13.56 -10.52
C LEU A 151 -11.64 14.56 -9.62
N ALA A 152 -11.05 15.72 -9.33
CA ALA A 152 -11.55 16.67 -8.33
C ALA A 152 -13.04 17.06 -8.50
N ASP A 153 -13.51 17.14 -9.75
CA ASP A 153 -14.88 17.56 -10.08
C ASP A 153 -15.77 16.41 -10.58
N ARG A 154 -15.36 15.15 -10.40
CA ARG A 154 -16.08 13.99 -10.92
C ARG A 154 -16.74 13.17 -9.83
N ARG A 155 -17.98 12.75 -10.09
CA ARG A 155 -18.69 11.73 -9.31
C ARG A 155 -19.05 10.58 -10.24
N PHE A 156 -18.66 9.38 -9.85
CA PHE A 156 -19.00 8.15 -10.57
C PHE A 156 -20.17 7.47 -9.88
N HIS A 157 -21.12 6.97 -10.67
CA HIS A 157 -22.31 6.27 -10.19
C HIS A 157 -22.19 4.76 -10.38
N SER A 158 -21.15 4.30 -11.09
CA SER A 158 -20.82 2.88 -11.24
C SER A 158 -19.31 2.66 -11.38
N TYR A 159 -18.91 1.41 -11.17
CA TYR A 159 -17.52 0.98 -11.36
C TYR A 159 -17.11 1.07 -12.85
N GLU A 160 -18.00 0.70 -13.76
CA GLU A 160 -17.76 0.74 -15.21
C GLU A 160 -17.52 2.17 -15.70
N GLU A 161 -18.20 3.15 -15.10
CA GLU A 161 -18.01 4.57 -15.39
C GLU A 161 -16.60 5.04 -14.96
N ALA A 162 -16.19 4.66 -13.74
CA ALA A 162 -14.85 4.96 -13.23
C ALA A 162 -13.76 4.29 -14.08
N GLN A 163 -13.94 3.00 -14.44
CA GLN A 163 -12.98 2.27 -15.26
C GLN A 163 -12.84 2.90 -16.66
N LYS A 164 -13.95 3.20 -17.33
CA LYS A 164 -13.93 3.88 -18.64
C LYS A 164 -13.26 5.24 -18.58
N TRP A 165 -13.47 5.97 -17.49
CA TRP A 165 -12.82 7.25 -17.29
C TRP A 165 -11.30 7.11 -17.15
N ILE A 166 -10.83 6.16 -16.34
CA ILE A 166 -9.40 5.89 -16.15
C ILE A 166 -8.77 5.49 -17.49
N ASP A 167 -9.39 4.54 -18.21
CA ASP A 167 -8.90 4.07 -19.52
C ASP A 167 -8.78 5.25 -20.50
N SER A 168 -9.81 6.10 -20.57
CA SER A 168 -9.82 7.29 -21.42
C SER A 168 -8.78 8.33 -20.99
N TRP A 169 -8.60 8.54 -19.68
CA TRP A 169 -7.64 9.49 -19.14
C TRP A 169 -6.20 9.05 -19.44
N ILE A 170 -5.88 7.77 -19.27
CA ILE A 170 -4.56 7.21 -19.61
C ILE A 170 -4.31 7.34 -21.11
N ALA A 171 -5.28 6.96 -21.94
CA ALA A 171 -5.19 7.08 -23.40
C ALA A 171 -5.03 8.53 -23.88
N SER A 172 -5.51 9.52 -23.10
CA SER A 172 -5.33 10.94 -23.39
C SER A 172 -3.90 11.46 -23.19
N LYS A 173 -3.02 10.70 -22.53
CA LYS A 173 -1.65 11.13 -22.23
C LYS A 173 -0.66 10.65 -23.29
N ASP A 174 0.10 11.59 -23.83
CA ASP A 174 1.21 11.29 -24.74
C ASP A 174 2.41 10.65 -24.00
N MET A 175 3.25 9.91 -24.71
CA MET A 175 4.47 9.31 -24.17
C MET A 175 5.43 10.29 -23.50
N SER A 176 5.47 11.55 -23.97
CA SER A 176 6.25 12.60 -23.31
C SER A 176 5.79 12.87 -21.87
N PHE A 177 4.50 12.70 -21.57
CA PHE A 177 3.97 12.86 -20.21
C PHE A 177 4.61 11.84 -19.25
N PHE A 178 4.60 10.56 -19.62
CA PHE A 178 5.20 9.50 -18.79
C PHE A 178 6.72 9.65 -18.71
N ARG A 179 7.37 9.98 -19.84
CA ARG A 179 8.81 10.23 -19.89
C ARG A 179 9.21 11.35 -18.92
N ARG A 180 8.49 12.47 -18.92
CA ARG A 180 8.74 13.60 -17.99
C ARG A 180 8.68 13.15 -16.54
N GLY A 181 7.68 12.35 -16.15
CA GLY A 181 7.55 11.85 -14.78
C GLY A 181 8.79 11.09 -14.30
N ILE A 182 9.39 10.27 -15.17
CA ILE A 182 10.64 9.55 -14.87
C ILE A 182 11.86 10.49 -14.85
N HIS A 183 11.94 11.45 -15.78
CA HIS A 183 13.10 12.35 -15.91
C HIS A 183 13.21 13.39 -14.79
N VAL A 184 12.15 13.60 -14.00
CA VAL A 184 12.18 14.48 -12.81
C VAL A 184 12.79 13.77 -11.59
N LEU A 185 13.02 12.46 -11.64
CA LEU A 185 13.61 11.71 -10.51
C LEU A 185 14.99 12.21 -10.08
N PRO A 186 15.96 12.47 -10.97
CA PRO A 186 17.27 12.98 -10.56
C PRO A 186 17.19 14.31 -9.81
N GLU A 187 16.35 15.24 -10.27
CA GLU A 187 16.15 16.53 -9.59
C GLU A 187 15.57 16.34 -8.18
N ARG A 188 14.61 15.43 -8.02
CA ARG A 188 14.03 15.10 -6.72
C ARG A 188 15.04 14.45 -5.79
N TRP A 189 15.88 13.55 -6.30
CA TRP A 189 16.94 12.94 -5.51
C TRP A 189 17.95 13.97 -5.03
N SER A 190 18.34 14.93 -5.86
CA SER A 190 19.19 16.05 -5.43
C SER A 190 18.56 16.82 -4.28
N LYS A 191 17.27 17.16 -4.38
CA LYS A 191 16.53 17.85 -3.30
C LYS A 191 16.44 17.03 -2.02
N VAL A 192 16.30 15.70 -2.10
CA VAL A 192 16.33 14.81 -0.92
C VAL A 192 17.68 14.91 -0.21
N VAL A 193 18.78 14.89 -0.98
CA VAL A 193 20.14 14.96 -0.45
C VAL A 193 20.40 16.34 0.17
N GLU A 194 20.05 17.42 -0.53
CA GLU A 194 20.18 18.79 -0.04
C GLU A 194 19.34 19.07 1.22
N SER A 195 18.25 18.34 1.40
CA SER A 195 17.36 18.47 2.56
C SER A 195 17.77 17.58 3.74
N ASP A 196 18.91 16.89 3.70
CA ASP A 196 19.32 15.86 4.68
C ASP A 196 18.20 14.81 4.92
N GLY A 197 17.48 14.47 3.86
CA GLY A 197 16.35 13.56 3.94
C GLY A 197 15.08 14.15 4.58
N LYS A 198 15.00 15.45 4.86
CA LYS A 198 13.73 16.10 5.21
C LYS A 198 12.82 16.22 3.99
N TYR A 199 11.54 16.47 4.25
CA TYR A 199 10.58 16.76 3.18
C TYR A 199 10.90 18.11 2.52
N PHE A 200 10.67 18.17 1.21
CA PHE A 200 10.87 19.37 0.39
C PHE A 200 9.61 19.60 -0.47
N HIS A 201 9.37 20.86 -0.82
CA HIS A 201 8.24 21.31 -1.63
C HIS A 201 8.67 21.60 -3.07
#